data_AF-A0A5D2XEQ3-F1
#
_entry.id   AF-A0A5D2XEQ3-F1
#
_cell.length_a   1.000
_cell.length_b   1.000
_cell.length_c   1.000
_cell.angle_alpha   90.00
_cell.angle_beta   90.00
_cell.angle_gamma   90.00
#
_symmetry.space_group_name_H-M   'P 1'
#
loop_
_entity.id
_entity.type
_entity.pdbx_description
1 polymer ?
#
loop_
_entity_poly.entity_id
_entity_poly.type
_entity_poly.pdbx_seq_one_letter_code
_entity_poly.pdbx_strand_id
1 'polypeptide(L)' 'MERIHVTVRSRPLSSEDAKTSPWRISANSIFIPNHSTKFEFDRIFGEDCKTGEVYEARTKEIVAAAVRGFNGTV' A
#
# COMPACT_ATOMS: atom_id res chain seq x y z
N MET A 1 -6.94 6.08 -20.99
CA MET A 1 -6.60 6.62 -19.66
C MET A 1 -5.60 5.66 -19.02
N GLU A 2 -4.53 6.18 -18.44
CA GLU A 2 -3.67 5.34 -17.59
C GLU A 2 -4.44 4.87 -16.36
N ARG A 3 -4.13 3.64 -15.92
CA ARG A 3 -4.73 3.05 -14.73
C ARG A 3 -4.22 3.78 -13.48
N ILE A 4 -5.13 4.25 -12.63
CA ILE A 4 -4.81 4.74 -11.29
C ILE A 4 -4.29 3.56 -10.47
N HIS A 5 -3.11 3.71 -9.88
CA HIS A 5 -2.52 2.70 -9.03
C HIS A 5 -2.83 3.00 -7.57
N VAL A 6 -3.33 1.99 -6.85
CA VAL A 6 -3.73 2.09 -5.45
C VAL A 6 -2.83 1.20 -4.62
N THR A 7 -2.03 1.82 -3.75
CA THR A 7 -1.15 1.10 -2.83
C THR A 7 -1.40 1.49 -1.38
N VAL A 8 -1.25 0.52 -0.48
CA VAL A 8 -1.43 0.72 0.96
C VAL A 8 -0.13 0.41 1.68
N ARG A 9 0.20 1.20 2.71
CA ARG A 9 1.29 0.90 3.64
C ARG A 9 0.72 0.61 5.02
N SER A 10 0.95 -0.58 5.55
CA SER A 10 0.57 -0.89 6.92
C SER A 10 1.53 -0.20 7.88
N ARG A 11 0.97 0.53 8.85
CA ARG A 11 1.73 1.03 10.00
C ARG A 11 2.01 -0.15 10.95
N PRO A 12 3.23 -0.26 11.51
CA PRO A 12 3.51 -1.21 12.58
C PRO A 12 2.56 -1.02 13.75
N LEU A 13 1.91 -2.11 14.19
CA LEU A 13 1.03 -2.08 15.36
C LEU A 13 1.84 -2.23 16.65
N SER A 14 1.31 -1.69 17.75
CA SER A 14 1.80 -2.06 19.07
C SER A 14 1.48 -3.54 19.36
N SER A 15 2.18 -4.15 20.31
CA SER A 15 1.92 -5.54 20.67
C SER A 15 0.48 -5.75 21.19
N GLU A 16 -0.08 -4.74 21.85
CA GLU A 16 -1.46 -4.72 22.33
C GLU A 16 -2.47 -4.58 21.19
N ASP A 17 -2.24 -3.64 20.26
CA ASP A 17 -3.14 -3.43 19.11
C ASP A 17 -3.11 -4.61 18.14
N ALA A 18 -1.97 -5.27 17.98
CA ALA A 18 -1.84 -6.45 17.13
C ALA A 18 -2.73 -7.62 17.60
N LYS A 19 -2.97 -7.73 18.92
CA LYS A 19 -3.83 -8.77 19.50
C LYS A 19 -5.32 -8.54 19.22
N THR A 20 -5.73 -7.27 19.14
CA THR A 20 -7.13 -6.88 19.03
C THR A 20 -7.54 -6.49 17.60
N SER A 21 -6.58 -6.20 16.73
CA SER A 21 -6.86 -5.81 15.35
C SER A 21 -7.66 -6.91 14.63
N PRO A 22 -8.84 -6.59 14.06
CA PRO A 22 -9.63 -7.54 13.27
C PRO A 22 -9.11 -7.67 11.84
N TRP A 23 -8.27 -6.73 11.39
CA TRP A 23 -7.78 -6.66 10.03
C TRP A 23 -6.61 -7.63 9.82
N ARG A 24 -6.62 -8.31 8.68
CA ARG A 24 -5.55 -9.19 8.23
C ARG A 24 -5.12 -8.77 6.84
N ILE A 25 -3.81 -8.85 6.61
CA ILE A 25 -3.19 -8.60 5.32
C ILE A 25 -2.72 -9.95 4.77
N SER A 26 -3.07 -10.25 3.52
CA SER A 26 -2.58 -11.42 2.81
C SER A 26 -2.27 -11.02 1.38
N ALA A 27 -1.00 -11.13 0.98
CA ALA A 27 -0.49 -10.60 -0.29
C ALA A 27 -0.91 -9.13 -0.48
N ASN A 28 -1.66 -8.83 -1.54
CA ASN A 28 -2.15 -7.48 -1.84
C ASN A 28 -3.61 -7.27 -1.41
N SER A 29 -4.11 -8.07 -0.47
CA SER A 29 -5.47 -7.98 0.04
C SER A 29 -5.53 -7.62 1.54
N ILE A 30 -6.52 -6.82 1.91
CA ILE A 30 -6.89 -6.52 3.31
C ILE A 30 -8.30 -7.04 3.57
N PHE A 31 -8.51 -7.78 4.66
CA PHE A 31 -9.81 -8.38 4.98
C PHE A 31 -10.01 -8.56 6.48
N ILE A 32 -11.25 -8.86 6.87
CA ILE A 32 -11.58 -9.31 8.22
C ILE A 32 -11.99 -10.79 8.13
N PRO A 33 -11.36 -11.72 8.87
CA PRO A 33 -11.75 -13.12 8.89
C PRO A 33 -13.23 -13.29 9.24
N ASN A 34 -13.91 -14.24 8.59
CA ASN A 34 -15.35 -14.51 8.77
C ASN A 34 -16.29 -13.33 8.41
N HIS A 35 -15.76 -12.30 7.75
CA HIS A 35 -16.55 -11.25 7.12
C HIS A 35 -16.45 -11.39 5.60
N SER A 36 -17.48 -10.99 4.87
CA SER A 36 -17.48 -10.98 3.39
C SER A 36 -16.62 -9.86 2.79
N THR A 37 -16.05 -8.98 3.61
CA THR A 37 -15.35 -7.78 3.14
C THR A 37 -13.88 -8.08 2.91
N LYS A 38 -13.46 -7.90 1.66
CA LYS A 38 -12.08 -8.01 1.20
C LYS A 38 -11.79 -6.84 0.25
N PHE A 39 -10.65 -6.19 0.46
CA PHE A 39 -10.14 -5.11 -0.37
C PHE A 39 -8.91 -5.59 -1.11
N GLU A 40 -8.84 -5.34 -2.40
CA GLU A 40 -7.69 -5.67 -3.26
C GLU A 40 -6.98 -4.38 -3.67
N PHE A 41 -5.65 -4.43 -3.68
CA PHE A 41 -4.80 -3.29 -4.03
C PHE A 41 -3.75 -3.72 -5.05
N ASP A 42 -3.10 -2.76 -5.71
CA ASP A 42 -2.00 -3.07 -6.62
C ASP A 42 -0.77 -3.55 -5.84
N ARG A 43 -0.58 -3.00 -4.64
CA ARG A 43 0.47 -3.43 -3.72
C ARG A 43 0.14 -3.04 -2.28
N ILE A 44 0.44 -3.93 -1.36
CA ILE A 44 0.49 -3.60 0.07
C ILE A 44 1.94 -3.70 0.55
N PHE A 45 2.42 -2.66 1.23
CA PHE A 45 3.70 -2.66 1.91
C PHE A 45 3.49 -3.08 3.37
N GLY A 46 4.23 -4.10 3.80
CA GLY A 46 4.21 -4.59 5.17
C GLY A 46 4.86 -3.62 6.16
N GLU A 47 4.74 -3.95 7.44
CA GLU A 47 5.17 -3.11 8.56
C GLU A 47 6.69 -2.84 8.56
N ASP A 48 7.49 -3.81 8.13
CA ASP A 48 8.95 -3.70 8.04
C ASP A 48 9.44 -2.90 6.82
N CYS A 49 8.52 -2.46 5.94
CA CYS A 49 8.88 -1.76 4.72
C CYS A 49 9.44 -0.36 5.02
N LYS A 50 10.62 -0.07 4.45
CA LYS A 50 11.30 1.21 4.58
C LYS A 50 10.70 2.24 3.64
N THR A 51 10.74 3.51 4.04
CA THR A 51 10.23 4.61 3.21
C THR A 51 10.87 4.67 1.83
N GLY A 52 12.17 4.34 1.73
CA GLY A 52 12.86 4.26 0.43
C GLY A 52 12.28 3.21 -0.50
N GLU A 53 11.84 2.05 0.03
CA GLU A 53 11.22 1.00 -0.78
C GLU A 53 9.85 1.41 -1.31
N VAL A 54 9.08 2.17 -0.53
CA VAL A 54 7.80 2.76 -0.97
C VAL A 54 8.03 3.75 -2.11
N TYR A 55 9.03 4.63 -1.96
CA TYR A 55 9.41 5.60 -2.99
C TYR A 55 9.81 4.90 -4.29
N GLU A 56 10.76 3.95 -4.21
CA GLU A 56 11.28 3.22 -5.37
C GLU A 56 10.16 2.46 -6.10
N ALA A 57 9.24 1.86 -5.35
CA ALA A 57 8.18 1.05 -5.92
C ALA A 57 7.06 1.85 -6.60
N ARG A 58 6.75 3.08 -6.13
CA ARG A 58 5.56 3.83 -6.60
C ARG A 58 5.86 5.25 -7.06
N THR A 59 6.60 6.01 -6.28
CA THR A 59 6.76 7.46 -6.51
C THR A 59 7.84 7.75 -7.54
N LYS A 60 8.87 6.91 -7.64
CA LYS A 60 9.99 7.09 -8.57
C LYS A 60 9.53 7.23 -10.03
N GLU A 61 8.60 6.40 -10.47
CA GLU A 61 8.09 6.45 -11.84
C GLU A 61 7.28 7.73 -12.12
N ILE A 62 6.53 8.21 -11.13
CA ILE A 62 5.79 9.48 -11.20
C ILE A 62 6.79 10.64 -11.36
N VAL A 63 7.86 10.65 -10.57
CA VAL A 63 8.93 11.67 -10.69
C VAL A 63 9.60 11.59 -12.05
N ALA A 64 9.93 10.39 -12.53
CA ALA A 64 10.56 10.21 -13.85
C ALA A 64 9.64 10.68 -14.99
N ALA A 65 8.33 10.44 -14.89
CA ALA A 65 7.35 10.96 -15.84
C ALA A 65 7.23 12.49 -15.76
N ALA A 66 7.27 13.07 -14.57
CA ALA A 66 7.28 14.52 -14.38
C ALA A 66 8.47 15.20 -15.06
N VAL A 67 9.66 14.61 -14.98
CA VAL A 67 10.86 15.10 -15.69
C VAL A 67 10.68 15.07 -17.21
N ARG A 68 9.82 14.18 -17.74
CA ARG A 68 9.47 14.11 -19.17
C ARG A 68 8.30 15.02 -19.56
N GLY A 69 7.78 15.84 -18.65
CA GLY A 69 6.71 16.80 -18.91
C GLY A 69 5.29 16.29 -18.62
N PHE A 70 5.13 15.18 -17.90
CA PHE A 70 3.81 14.67 -17.49
C PHE A 70 3.42 15.15 -16.09
N ASN A 71 2.16 15.51 -15.88
CA ASN A 71 1.67 15.83 -14.55
C ASN A 71 1.50 14.55 -13.72
N GLY A 72 1.87 14.59 -12.44
CA GLY A 72 1.79 13.46 -11.53
C GLY A 72 1.16 13.84 -10.18
N THR A 73 0.50 12.89 -9.55
CA THR A 73 -0.03 13.01 -8.18
C THR A 73 0.12 11.67 -7.48
N VAL A 74 0.49 11.71 -6.20
CA VAL A 74 0.62 10.54 -5.31
C VAL A 74 0.00 10.87 -3.97
#